data_AF-A0A4R5EAP7-F1
#
_entry.id   AF-A0A4R5EAP7-F1
#
_cell.length_a   1.000
_cell.length_b   1.000
_cell.length_c   1.000
_cell.angle_alpha   90.00
_cell.angle_beta   90.00
_cell.angle_gamma   90.00
#
_symmetry.space_group_name_H-M   'P 1'
#
loop_
_entity.id
_entity.type
_entity.pdbx_description
1 polymer ?
#
loop_
_entity_poly.entity_id
_entity_poly.type
_entity_poly.pdbx_seq_one_letter_code
_entity_poly.pdbx_strand_id
1 'polypeptide(L)'
;MGAFALAALARAEHPQDVAGEPLIGVVDLMTSHLLETAHVVKAADPGGFWLGASYLLWPNSKLNPTARGKQSPSERGKLIREWRARPDPVEWPGVPCAYCGRSACGWYGKVDIPLGASVAHRNTTAPGHEGTPLCFPCVACLWAFPYGTSLSGGRAALMHSWDDVFLAKMTRSTVDQTLRQAAAGPSKGAKPGPYARELWVLQAVRAYSRRITSGVELIVLSNSNKEQLLATQELSQPIAEWLRSTNKIPERRAGYQALVVTQETKQVPGEAFLAKRAFSRPAQVLEFAIGHVLGRISAAVLVPAEATVLAPLLYSYCREVLTMDDKDVERIKELAKRLAALLGQDSRPGPFRDFIRANSKGGNLYGWFRSKGVDWLLFPRPDGTAPVLLPVQDYRLLFEDERSWSWRRLLVFAVLEALAEAGWEPKGSQEELQEIKDLADAAGGGQEEGAEQ
;
A
#
# COMPACT_ATOMS: atom_id res chain seq x y z
N MET A 1 -11.51 13.76 1.36
CA MET A 1 -12.31 12.65 0.80
C MET A 1 -13.81 12.97 0.70
N GLY A 2 -14.55 13.20 1.79
CA GLY A 2 -16.02 13.41 1.73
C GLY A 2 -16.47 14.52 0.77
N ALA A 3 -15.69 15.61 0.67
CA ALA A 3 -15.91 16.67 -0.32
C ALA A 3 -15.79 16.19 -1.78
N PHE A 4 -14.81 15.34 -2.09
CA PHE A 4 -14.67 14.71 -3.41
C PHE A 4 -15.76 13.67 -3.69
N ALA A 5 -16.24 12.96 -2.67
CA ALA A 5 -17.37 12.04 -2.83
C ALA A 5 -18.65 12.82 -3.15
N LEU A 6 -18.88 13.95 -2.48
CA LEU A 6 -19.98 14.85 -2.77
C LEU A 6 -19.90 15.41 -4.20
N ALA A 7 -18.73 15.85 -4.65
CA ALA A 7 -18.50 16.27 -6.05
C ALA A 7 -18.74 15.15 -7.07
N ALA A 8 -18.30 13.93 -6.79
CA ALA A 8 -18.56 12.80 -7.66
C ALA A 8 -20.07 12.52 -7.81
N LEU A 9 -20.82 12.56 -6.71
CA LEU A 9 -22.30 12.43 -6.72
C LEU A 9 -22.96 13.60 -7.47
N ALA A 10 -22.45 14.82 -7.32
CA ALA A 10 -22.89 16.01 -8.04
C ALA A 10 -22.55 15.97 -9.53
N ARG A 11 -21.72 15.02 -9.97
CA ARG A 11 -21.05 15.03 -11.28
C ARG A 11 -20.23 16.31 -11.53
N ALA A 12 -19.78 16.97 -10.48
CA ALA A 12 -18.88 18.11 -10.54
C ALA A 12 -17.43 17.65 -10.69
N GLU A 13 -16.56 18.50 -11.26
CA GLU A 13 -15.13 18.20 -11.37
C GLU A 13 -14.43 18.37 -10.02
N HIS A 14 -14.72 19.46 -9.30
CA HIS A 14 -14.09 19.80 -8.05
C HIS A 14 -15.11 20.06 -6.91
N PRO A 15 -14.77 19.80 -5.64
CA PRO A 15 -15.68 20.07 -4.51
C PRO A 15 -16.12 21.53 -4.37
N GLN A 16 -15.33 22.48 -4.86
CA GLN A 16 -15.66 23.90 -4.83
C GLN A 16 -16.85 24.25 -5.73
N ASP A 17 -17.13 23.43 -6.74
CA ASP A 17 -18.21 23.65 -7.70
C ASP A 17 -19.57 23.16 -7.17
N VAL A 18 -19.59 22.50 -6.00
CA VAL A 18 -20.79 21.97 -5.37
C VAL A 18 -21.37 22.99 -4.39
N ALA A 19 -22.21 23.89 -4.90
CA ALA A 19 -22.93 24.89 -4.13
C ALA A 19 -24.37 25.06 -4.66
N GLY A 20 -25.24 25.77 -3.94
CA GLY A 20 -26.60 26.06 -4.39
C GLY A 20 -27.42 24.81 -4.73
N GLU A 21 -28.09 24.83 -5.88
CA GLU A 21 -28.93 23.73 -6.39
C GLU A 21 -28.18 22.39 -6.52
N PRO A 22 -26.96 22.30 -7.09
CA PRO A 22 -26.16 21.08 -7.08
C PRO A 22 -25.99 20.44 -5.70
N LEU A 23 -25.75 21.25 -4.67
CA LEU A 23 -25.60 20.73 -3.29
C LEU A 23 -26.93 20.14 -2.78
N ILE A 24 -28.03 20.85 -3.01
CA ILE A 24 -29.38 20.41 -2.60
C ILE A 24 -29.72 19.10 -3.29
N GLY A 25 -29.57 19.03 -4.62
CA GLY A 25 -29.87 17.82 -5.39
C GLY A 25 -29.07 16.59 -4.95
N VAL A 26 -27.80 16.76 -4.56
CA VAL A 26 -27.00 15.64 -4.03
C VAL A 26 -27.42 15.24 -2.62
N VAL A 27 -27.78 16.20 -1.77
CA VAL A 27 -28.35 15.87 -0.45
C VAL A 27 -29.67 15.11 -0.61
N ASP A 28 -30.52 15.50 -1.54
CA ASP A 28 -31.78 14.82 -1.84
C ASP A 28 -31.54 13.40 -2.36
N LEU A 29 -30.58 13.20 -3.26
CA LEU A 29 -30.15 11.87 -3.72
C LEU A 29 -29.64 10.99 -2.57
N MET A 30 -28.77 11.52 -1.71
CA MET A 30 -28.29 10.76 -0.56
C MET A 30 -29.41 10.45 0.44
N THR A 31 -30.40 11.33 0.53
CA THR A 31 -31.59 11.15 1.37
C THR A 31 -32.51 10.08 0.79
N SER A 32 -32.72 10.04 -0.53
CA SER A 32 -33.53 9.01 -1.18
C SER A 32 -32.96 7.61 -0.98
N HIS A 33 -31.64 7.44 -1.12
CA HIS A 33 -30.95 6.18 -0.82
C HIS A 33 -31.18 5.69 0.62
N LEU A 34 -31.25 6.61 1.61
CA LEU A 34 -31.59 6.25 2.98
C LEU A 34 -33.08 5.94 3.15
N LEU A 35 -33.96 6.68 2.48
CA LEU A 35 -35.40 6.47 2.55
C LEU A 35 -35.82 5.08 2.03
N GLU A 36 -35.11 4.54 1.04
CA GLU A 36 -35.28 3.14 0.58
C GLU A 36 -35.11 2.13 1.73
N THR A 37 -34.27 2.45 2.72
CA THR A 37 -34.03 1.58 3.87
C THR A 37 -35.13 1.62 4.94
N ALA A 38 -36.11 2.55 4.84
CA ALA A 38 -37.17 2.69 5.84
C ALA A 38 -37.99 1.40 6.00
N HIS A 39 -38.18 0.66 4.91
CA HIS A 39 -38.89 -0.61 4.86
C HIS A 39 -38.00 -1.82 5.19
N VAL A 40 -36.69 -1.64 5.25
CA VAL A 40 -35.73 -2.71 5.49
C VAL A 40 -35.61 -3.01 6.99
N VAL A 41 -35.71 -4.29 7.35
CA VAL A 41 -35.68 -4.75 8.75
C VAL A 41 -34.25 -4.87 9.24
N LYS A 42 -33.37 -5.56 8.48
CA LYS A 42 -31.96 -5.79 8.83
C LYS A 42 -31.03 -5.34 7.72
N ALA A 43 -29.82 -4.91 8.07
CA ALA A 43 -28.79 -4.51 7.10
C ALA A 43 -28.37 -5.64 6.14
N ALA A 44 -28.59 -6.90 6.52
CA ALA A 44 -28.30 -8.07 5.68
C ALA A 44 -29.43 -8.40 4.68
N ASP A 45 -30.60 -7.76 4.80
CA ASP A 45 -31.73 -7.98 3.90
C ASP A 45 -31.50 -7.25 2.56
N PRO A 46 -32.18 -7.65 1.46
CA PRO A 46 -32.16 -6.90 0.20
C PRO A 46 -32.50 -5.41 0.42
N GLY A 47 -31.71 -4.52 -0.18
CA GLY A 47 -31.82 -3.06 0.05
C GLY A 47 -31.16 -2.57 1.37
N GLY A 48 -30.58 -3.47 2.17
CA GLY A 48 -29.97 -3.14 3.46
C GLY A 48 -28.59 -2.49 3.41
N PHE A 49 -28.02 -2.25 2.22
CA PHE A 49 -26.66 -1.71 2.08
C PHE A 49 -26.47 -0.37 2.81
N TRP A 50 -27.31 0.63 2.50
CA TRP A 50 -27.21 1.96 3.12
C TRP A 50 -27.56 1.94 4.61
N LEU A 51 -28.42 1.00 5.04
CA LEU A 51 -28.69 0.77 6.45
C LEU A 51 -27.43 0.25 7.17
N GLY A 52 -26.74 -0.73 6.59
CA GLY A 52 -25.46 -1.23 7.09
C GLY A 52 -24.38 -0.16 7.16
N ALA A 53 -24.24 0.65 6.10
CA ALA A 53 -23.33 1.79 6.08
C ALA A 53 -23.65 2.80 7.19
N SER A 54 -24.93 3.10 7.41
CA SER A 54 -25.37 4.03 8.45
C SER A 54 -25.09 3.50 9.86
N TYR A 55 -25.27 2.20 10.11
CA TYR A 55 -24.95 1.58 11.39
C TYR A 55 -23.46 1.59 11.68
N LEU A 56 -22.63 1.43 10.65
CA LEU A 56 -21.19 1.46 10.77
C LEU A 56 -20.67 2.84 11.16
N LEU A 57 -21.20 3.91 10.53
CA LEU A 57 -20.64 5.25 10.66
C LEU A 57 -21.35 6.11 11.72
N TRP A 58 -22.66 5.94 11.89
CA TRP A 58 -23.49 6.71 12.80
C TRP A 58 -24.36 5.82 13.70
N PRO A 59 -23.74 4.93 14.52
CA PRO A 59 -24.48 4.15 15.49
C PRO A 59 -25.08 5.10 16.52
N ASN A 60 -26.37 4.94 16.80
CA ASN A 60 -27.16 5.79 17.71
C ASN A 60 -27.53 7.19 17.16
N SER A 61 -27.38 7.44 15.87
CA SER A 61 -27.99 8.63 15.25
C SER A 61 -29.52 8.54 15.24
N LYS A 62 -30.19 9.66 14.92
CA LYS A 62 -31.66 9.68 14.71
C LYS A 62 -32.11 8.69 13.62
N LEU A 63 -31.22 8.30 12.70
CA LEU A 63 -31.44 7.25 11.70
C LEU A 63 -31.51 5.84 12.30
N ASN A 64 -30.73 5.62 13.37
CA ASN A 64 -30.46 4.32 13.96
C ASN A 64 -30.74 4.29 15.47
N PRO A 65 -31.97 4.65 15.90
CA PRO A 65 -32.31 4.57 17.32
C PRO A 65 -32.31 3.12 17.79
N THR A 66 -32.00 2.88 19.06
CA THR A 66 -32.02 1.53 19.68
C THR A 66 -33.36 0.83 19.50
N ALA A 67 -34.46 1.60 19.43
CA ALA A 67 -35.82 1.11 19.21
C ALA A 67 -36.24 1.08 17.73
N ARG A 68 -35.33 1.19 16.75
CA ARG A 68 -35.68 1.24 15.30
C ARG A 68 -36.62 0.11 14.87
N GLY A 69 -36.45 -1.09 15.43
CA GLY A 69 -37.30 -2.24 15.15
C GLY A 69 -38.78 -2.06 15.55
N LYS A 70 -39.07 -1.17 16.50
CA LYS A 70 -40.43 -0.84 16.96
C LYS A 70 -41.09 0.28 16.15
N GLN A 71 -40.31 1.00 15.32
CA GLN A 71 -40.81 2.10 14.51
C GLN A 71 -41.41 1.59 13.20
N SER A 72 -42.53 2.19 12.81
CA SER A 72 -43.12 2.02 11.48
C SER A 72 -42.20 2.59 10.38
N PRO A 73 -42.33 2.12 9.12
CA PRO A 73 -41.59 2.69 8.00
C PRO A 73 -41.82 4.21 7.83
N SER A 74 -43.03 4.71 8.11
CA SER A 74 -43.36 6.14 8.03
C SER A 74 -42.57 6.96 9.06
N GLU A 75 -42.53 6.51 10.31
CA GLU A 75 -41.75 7.16 11.37
C GLU A 75 -40.25 7.18 11.05
N ARG A 76 -39.71 6.06 10.53
CA ARG A 76 -38.31 6.00 10.08
C ARG A 76 -38.05 7.01 8.94
N GLY A 77 -38.95 7.08 7.97
CA GLY A 77 -38.86 8.03 6.86
C GLY A 77 -38.90 9.49 7.33
N LYS A 78 -39.70 9.81 8.35
CA LYS A 78 -39.72 11.15 8.98
C LYS A 78 -38.37 11.48 9.63
N LEU A 79 -37.84 10.58 10.46
CA LEU A 79 -36.55 10.78 11.14
C LEU A 79 -35.37 10.92 10.17
N ILE A 80 -35.39 10.19 9.04
CA ILE A 80 -34.39 10.32 7.98
C ILE A 80 -34.41 11.74 7.39
N ARG A 81 -35.59 12.27 7.06
CA ARG A 81 -35.73 13.62 6.50
C ARG A 81 -35.31 14.68 7.51
N GLU A 82 -35.73 14.56 8.77
CA GLU A 82 -35.33 15.48 9.83
C GLU A 82 -33.82 15.51 10.04
N TRP A 83 -33.14 14.35 10.00
CA TRP A 83 -31.68 14.30 10.14
C TRP A 83 -30.94 14.91 8.94
N ARG A 84 -31.55 14.89 7.75
CA ARG A 84 -30.97 15.43 6.51
C ARG A 84 -31.32 16.89 6.23
N ALA A 85 -32.29 17.44 6.97
CA ALA A 85 -32.78 18.80 6.75
C ALA A 85 -31.70 19.84 7.04
N ARG A 86 -31.70 20.93 6.26
CA ARG A 86 -30.92 22.12 6.55
C ARG A 86 -31.57 22.89 7.71
N PRO A 87 -30.84 23.23 8.79
CA PRO A 87 -31.38 24.04 9.87
C PRO A 87 -31.79 25.44 9.41
N ASP A 88 -32.82 26.00 10.04
CA ASP A 88 -33.28 27.37 9.79
C ASP A 88 -32.16 28.36 10.12
N PRO A 89 -31.83 29.33 9.24
CA PRO A 89 -30.86 30.40 9.51
C PRO A 89 -31.02 31.12 10.85
N VAL A 90 -32.26 31.22 11.37
CA VAL A 90 -32.54 31.84 12.67
C VAL A 90 -31.92 31.06 13.85
N GLU A 91 -31.72 29.75 13.69
CA GLU A 91 -31.16 28.86 14.71
C GLU A 91 -29.63 28.74 14.63
N TRP A 92 -28.98 29.44 13.69
CA TRP A 92 -27.54 29.28 13.48
C TRP A 92 -26.73 29.90 14.64
N PRO A 93 -25.64 29.25 15.09
CA PRO A 93 -24.91 29.64 16.29
C PRO A 93 -24.06 30.91 16.15
N GLY A 94 -24.02 31.56 14.97
CA GLY A 94 -23.24 32.78 14.75
C GLY A 94 -21.71 32.60 14.76
N VAL A 95 -21.20 31.36 14.72
CA VAL A 95 -19.76 31.04 14.73
C VAL A 95 -19.28 30.47 13.39
N PRO A 96 -17.98 30.60 13.04
CA PRO A 96 -17.44 29.98 11.84
C PRO A 96 -17.38 28.45 11.95
N CYS A 97 -17.52 27.78 10.82
CA CYS A 97 -17.38 26.34 10.66
C CYS A 97 -15.94 25.93 10.94
N ALA A 98 -15.75 24.93 11.79
CA ALA A 98 -14.44 24.41 12.19
C ALA A 98 -13.62 23.84 11.02
N TYR A 99 -14.26 23.42 9.91
CA TYR A 99 -13.57 22.80 8.78
C TYR A 99 -13.22 23.78 7.65
N CYS A 100 -14.06 24.79 7.40
CA CYS A 100 -13.88 25.67 6.22
C CYS A 100 -14.07 27.16 6.50
N GLY A 101 -14.36 27.56 7.73
CA GLY A 101 -14.52 28.97 8.13
C GLY A 101 -15.83 29.65 7.73
N ARG A 102 -16.66 29.07 6.84
CA ARG A 102 -18.00 29.60 6.50
C ARG A 102 -18.93 29.60 7.72
N SER A 103 -20.02 30.38 7.71
CA SER A 103 -21.00 30.39 8.81
C SER A 103 -21.51 28.97 9.13
N ALA A 104 -21.35 28.55 10.38
CA ALA A 104 -21.89 27.27 10.85
C ALA A 104 -23.43 27.33 10.90
N CYS A 105 -24.08 26.21 10.61
CA CYS A 105 -25.54 26.08 10.67
C CYS A 105 -26.01 25.30 11.90
N GLY A 106 -25.09 24.84 12.74
CA GLY A 106 -25.41 24.08 13.95
C GLY A 106 -24.18 23.47 14.61
N TRP A 107 -24.43 22.78 15.72
CA TRP A 107 -23.45 22.03 16.49
C TRP A 107 -23.62 20.53 16.23
N TYR A 108 -22.53 19.86 15.90
CA TYR A 108 -22.52 18.45 15.51
C TYR A 108 -21.57 17.64 16.39
N GLY A 109 -21.90 16.37 16.66
CA GLY A 109 -21.12 15.50 17.55
C GLY A 109 -21.07 14.05 17.09
N LYS A 110 -20.79 13.10 18.01
CA LYS A 110 -20.68 11.65 17.72
C LYS A 110 -21.80 11.05 16.86
N VAL A 111 -23.01 11.59 16.95
CA VAL A 111 -24.17 11.10 16.20
C VAL A 111 -24.17 11.56 14.73
N ASP A 112 -23.36 12.56 14.37
CA ASP A 112 -23.29 13.17 13.04
C ASP A 112 -21.89 13.07 12.41
N ILE A 113 -20.85 13.02 13.24
CA ILE A 113 -19.45 12.97 12.84
C ILE A 113 -18.89 11.58 13.16
N PRO A 114 -18.53 10.75 12.17
CA PRO A 114 -17.87 9.47 12.41
C PRO A 114 -16.62 9.65 13.26
N LEU A 115 -16.42 8.76 14.25
CA LEU A 115 -15.36 8.86 15.28
C LEU A 115 -15.41 10.12 16.15
N GLY A 116 -16.46 10.94 16.06
CA GLY A 116 -16.63 12.12 16.90
C GLY A 116 -16.79 11.76 18.38
N ALA A 117 -16.29 12.63 19.26
CA ALA A 117 -16.56 12.53 20.69
C ALA A 117 -18.06 12.71 20.97
N SER A 118 -18.58 12.04 22.01
CA SER A 118 -19.98 12.25 22.40
C SER A 118 -20.17 13.69 22.88
N VAL A 119 -21.34 14.27 22.60
CA VAL A 119 -21.70 15.63 23.08
C VAL A 119 -21.60 15.73 24.62
N ALA A 120 -21.79 14.60 25.32
CA ALA A 120 -21.63 14.50 26.77
C ALA A 120 -20.17 14.39 27.25
N HIS A 121 -19.25 13.92 26.41
CA HIS A 121 -17.81 13.75 26.73
C HIS A 121 -17.01 14.89 26.08
N ARG A 122 -17.15 16.06 26.71
CA ARG A 122 -16.76 17.42 26.30
C ARG A 122 -15.25 17.70 26.21
N ASN A 123 -14.39 16.68 26.22
CA ASN A 123 -12.95 16.86 26.40
C ASN A 123 -12.18 17.31 25.13
N THR A 124 -12.86 17.57 24.01
CA THR A 124 -12.25 18.00 22.74
C THR A 124 -12.81 19.30 22.16
N THR A 125 -13.78 19.91 22.84
CA THR A 125 -14.35 21.22 22.46
C THR A 125 -14.00 22.25 23.53
N ALA A 126 -13.73 23.50 23.13
CA ALA A 126 -13.50 24.58 24.09
C ALA A 126 -14.69 24.69 25.07
N PRO A 127 -14.45 25.01 26.36
CA PRO A 127 -15.52 25.25 27.32
C PRO A 127 -16.57 26.25 26.77
N GLY A 128 -17.85 25.89 26.86
CA GLY A 128 -18.97 26.73 26.38
C GLY A 128 -19.51 26.41 24.99
N HIS A 129 -18.94 25.43 24.27
CA HIS A 129 -19.43 25.02 22.95
C HIS A 129 -20.27 23.73 23.03
N GLU A 130 -21.39 23.66 22.29
CA GLU A 130 -22.33 22.52 22.30
C GLU A 130 -21.92 21.37 21.38
N GLY A 131 -20.81 21.51 20.64
CA GLY A 131 -20.27 20.49 19.74
C GLY A 131 -19.24 21.06 18.77
N THR A 132 -19.05 20.40 17.63
CA THR A 132 -18.24 20.93 16.52
C THR A 132 -19.13 21.81 15.64
N PRO A 133 -18.82 23.11 15.45
CA PRO A 133 -19.62 23.98 14.61
C PRO A 133 -19.34 23.65 13.13
N LEU A 134 -20.37 23.23 12.38
CA LEU A 134 -20.22 22.91 10.96
C LEU A 134 -21.23 23.69 10.11
N CYS A 135 -20.80 24.07 8.91
CA CYS A 135 -21.72 24.58 7.89
C CYS A 135 -22.38 23.42 7.14
N PHE A 136 -23.53 23.68 6.51
CA PHE A 136 -24.32 22.65 5.85
C PHE A 136 -23.54 21.87 4.76
N PRO A 137 -22.73 22.50 3.89
CA PRO A 137 -21.85 21.76 2.96
C PRO A 137 -20.89 20.79 3.66
N CYS A 138 -20.25 21.19 4.77
CA CYS A 138 -19.34 20.32 5.50
C CYS A 138 -20.04 19.12 6.13
N VAL A 139 -21.28 19.31 6.62
CA VAL A 139 -22.13 18.21 7.10
C VAL A 139 -22.50 17.27 5.96
N ALA A 140 -22.88 17.82 4.80
CA ALA A 140 -23.17 17.02 3.60
C ALA A 140 -21.95 16.21 3.13
N CYS A 141 -20.73 16.75 3.24
CA CYS A 141 -19.49 16.02 2.98
C CYS A 141 -19.31 14.81 3.92
N LEU A 142 -19.68 14.95 5.21
CA LEU A 142 -19.68 13.82 6.15
C LEU A 142 -20.69 12.76 5.73
N TRP A 143 -21.87 13.17 5.26
CA TRP A 143 -22.87 12.24 4.77
C TRP A 143 -22.50 11.54 3.46
N ALA A 144 -21.68 12.19 2.63
CA ALA A 144 -21.14 11.63 1.39
C ALA A 144 -19.97 10.66 1.67
N PHE A 145 -19.40 10.66 2.87
CA PHE A 145 -18.31 9.79 3.28
C PHE A 145 -18.48 8.32 2.86
N PRO A 146 -19.58 7.60 3.19
CA PRO A 146 -19.73 6.18 2.85
C PRO A 146 -19.61 5.89 1.36
N TYR A 147 -19.96 6.84 0.49
CA TYR A 147 -19.88 6.67 -0.96
C TYR A 147 -18.42 6.59 -1.44
N GLY A 148 -17.53 7.38 -0.84
CA GLY A 148 -16.11 7.40 -1.17
C GLY A 148 -15.27 6.37 -0.42
N THR A 149 -15.89 5.37 0.23
CA THR A 149 -15.19 4.32 1.00
C THR A 149 -15.54 2.92 0.55
N SER A 150 -14.60 1.99 0.70
CA SER A 150 -14.88 0.56 0.61
C SER A 150 -15.41 0.05 1.95
N LEU A 151 -16.66 -0.41 1.96
CA LEU A 151 -17.34 -0.92 3.16
C LEU A 151 -17.26 -2.45 3.22
N SER A 152 -16.54 -2.99 4.20
CA SER A 152 -16.39 -4.45 4.34
C SER A 152 -16.06 -4.85 5.77
N GLY A 153 -16.66 -5.95 6.25
CA GLY A 153 -16.33 -6.54 7.55
C GLY A 153 -16.54 -5.59 8.74
N GLY A 154 -17.56 -4.73 8.68
CA GLY A 154 -17.83 -3.75 9.73
C GLY A 154 -16.76 -2.65 9.84
N ARG A 155 -16.02 -2.38 8.76
CA ARG A 155 -15.03 -1.30 8.68
C ARG A 155 -15.19 -0.52 7.38
N ALA A 156 -14.92 0.77 7.43
CA ALA A 156 -14.80 1.63 6.26
C ALA A 156 -13.32 1.83 5.96
N ALA A 157 -12.91 1.56 4.72
CA ALA A 157 -11.56 1.81 4.24
C ALA A 157 -11.59 2.89 3.15
N LEU A 158 -10.66 3.84 3.19
CA LEU A 158 -10.58 4.91 2.21
C LEU A 158 -9.13 5.19 1.83
N MET A 159 -8.96 5.68 0.60
CA MET A 159 -7.70 6.23 0.10
C MET A 159 -7.70 7.74 0.31
N HIS A 160 -6.61 8.26 0.88
CA HIS A 160 -6.36 9.69 1.01
C HIS A 160 -5.01 10.04 0.36
N SER A 161 -4.86 11.26 -0.13
CA SER A 161 -3.62 11.81 -0.66
C SER A 161 -3.74 13.33 -0.71
N TRP A 162 -2.61 14.02 -0.56
CA TRP A 162 -2.51 15.46 -0.80
C TRP A 162 -2.39 15.82 -2.29
N ASP A 163 -2.31 14.83 -3.18
CA ASP A 163 -2.51 15.00 -4.61
C ASP A 163 -4.03 15.01 -4.91
N ASP A 164 -4.61 16.22 -4.97
CA ASP A 164 -6.05 16.41 -5.18
C ASP A 164 -6.55 15.77 -6.48
N VAL A 165 -5.73 15.74 -7.53
CA VAL A 165 -6.10 15.15 -8.83
C VAL A 165 -6.20 13.64 -8.70
N PHE A 166 -5.24 13.01 -8.01
CA PHE A 166 -5.29 11.59 -7.68
C PHE A 166 -6.50 11.29 -6.78
N LEU A 167 -6.66 12.04 -5.69
CA LEU A 167 -7.74 11.84 -4.72
C LEU A 167 -9.12 11.98 -5.36
N ALA A 168 -9.33 12.98 -6.22
CA ALA A 168 -10.58 13.17 -6.97
C ALA A 168 -10.91 11.95 -7.83
N LYS A 169 -9.93 11.45 -8.60
CA LYS A 169 -10.14 10.31 -9.51
C LYS A 169 -10.41 9.02 -8.74
N MET A 170 -9.63 8.74 -7.69
CA MET A 170 -9.83 7.54 -6.88
C MET A 170 -11.17 7.58 -6.15
N THR A 171 -11.53 8.73 -5.58
CA THR A 171 -12.82 8.90 -4.88
C THR A 171 -13.99 8.68 -5.84
N ARG A 172 -13.94 9.24 -7.06
CA ARG A 172 -14.99 9.02 -8.08
C ARG A 172 -15.13 7.54 -8.43
N SER A 173 -14.02 6.84 -8.67
CA SER A 173 -14.04 5.39 -8.94
C SER A 173 -14.64 4.60 -7.78
N THR A 174 -14.34 4.98 -6.53
CA THR A 174 -14.92 4.36 -5.34
C THR A 174 -16.41 4.64 -5.24
N VAL A 175 -16.86 5.87 -5.51
CA VAL A 175 -18.29 6.22 -5.55
C VAL A 175 -19.05 5.35 -6.56
N ASP A 176 -18.52 5.22 -7.78
CA ASP A 176 -19.13 4.37 -8.82
C ASP A 176 -19.18 2.90 -8.42
N GLN A 177 -18.15 2.40 -7.72
CA GLN A 177 -18.12 1.03 -7.19
C GLN A 177 -19.14 0.85 -6.06
N THR A 178 -19.20 1.78 -5.12
CA THR A 178 -20.11 1.76 -3.98
C THR A 178 -21.57 1.80 -4.43
N LEU A 179 -21.90 2.66 -5.42
CA LEU A 179 -23.25 2.71 -6.00
C LEU A 179 -23.62 1.38 -6.68
N ARG A 180 -22.69 0.77 -7.43
CA ARG A 180 -22.90 -0.56 -8.04
C ARG A 180 -23.12 -1.65 -6.99
N GLN A 181 -22.35 -1.62 -5.89
CA GLN A 181 -22.51 -2.57 -4.78
C GLN A 181 -23.85 -2.38 -4.07
N ALA A 182 -24.26 -1.13 -3.82
CA ALA A 182 -25.55 -0.82 -3.23
C ALA A 182 -26.71 -1.35 -4.08
N ALA A 183 -26.63 -1.17 -5.40
CA ALA A 183 -27.64 -1.65 -6.35
C ALA A 183 -27.68 -3.18 -6.49
N ALA A 184 -26.52 -3.85 -6.42
CA ALA A 184 -26.45 -5.31 -6.50
C ALA A 184 -27.01 -6.03 -5.25
N GLY A 185 -27.17 -5.31 -4.14
CA GLY A 185 -27.64 -5.86 -2.87
C GLY A 185 -26.55 -6.61 -2.09
N PRO A 186 -26.89 -7.16 -0.91
CA PRO A 186 -25.93 -7.85 -0.06
C PRO A 186 -25.42 -9.12 -0.77
N SER A 187 -24.18 -9.09 -1.25
CA SER A 187 -23.49 -10.32 -1.63
C SER A 187 -23.31 -11.18 -0.39
N LYS A 188 -23.67 -12.47 -0.43
CA LYS A 188 -23.21 -13.46 0.56
C LYS A 188 -21.68 -13.50 0.46
N GLY A 189 -21.04 -12.67 1.28
CA GLY A 189 -19.71 -12.14 0.99
C GLY A 189 -18.64 -13.21 0.96
N ALA A 190 -17.89 -13.27 -0.14
CA ALA A 190 -16.55 -13.85 -0.08
C ALA A 190 -15.78 -13.08 1.00
N LYS A 191 -15.18 -13.81 1.94
CA LYS A 191 -14.30 -13.18 2.93
C LYS A 191 -13.20 -12.43 2.17
N PRO A 192 -12.91 -11.16 2.51
CA PRO A 192 -11.80 -10.45 1.91
C PRO A 192 -10.53 -11.31 2.02
N GLY A 193 -9.78 -11.40 0.92
CA GLY A 193 -8.47 -12.05 0.95
C GLY A 193 -7.51 -11.33 1.92
N PRO A 194 -6.37 -11.96 2.23
CA PRO A 194 -5.33 -11.31 3.02
C PRO A 194 -4.92 -9.98 2.37
N TYR A 195 -4.74 -8.94 3.19
CA TYR A 195 -4.31 -7.60 2.76
C TYR A 195 -5.15 -6.98 1.63
N ALA A 196 -6.45 -7.32 1.54
CA ALA A 196 -7.33 -6.86 0.47
C ALA A 196 -7.43 -5.32 0.37
N ARG A 197 -7.24 -4.59 1.48
CA ARG A 197 -7.31 -3.12 1.50
C ARG A 197 -6.05 -2.51 0.93
N GLU A 198 -4.89 -3.01 1.34
CA GLU A 198 -3.59 -2.62 0.81
C GLU A 198 -3.51 -2.93 -0.68
N LEU A 199 -3.97 -4.11 -1.08
CA LEU A 199 -4.05 -4.53 -2.49
C LEU A 199 -4.95 -3.59 -3.31
N TRP A 200 -6.10 -3.21 -2.77
CA TRP A 200 -7.00 -2.24 -3.41
C TRP A 200 -6.28 -0.90 -3.68
N VAL A 201 -5.51 -0.38 -2.72
CA VAL A 201 -4.74 0.85 -2.91
C VAL A 201 -3.63 0.66 -3.94
N LEU A 202 -2.87 -0.44 -3.86
CA LEU A 202 -1.81 -0.74 -4.81
C LEU A 202 -2.35 -0.80 -6.25
N GLN A 203 -3.47 -1.50 -6.47
CA GLN A 203 -4.10 -1.61 -7.79
C GLN A 203 -4.56 -0.25 -8.30
N ALA A 204 -5.14 0.57 -7.44
CA ALA A 204 -5.58 1.93 -7.76
C ALA A 204 -4.39 2.83 -8.18
N VAL A 205 -3.29 2.79 -7.43
CA VAL A 205 -2.04 3.50 -7.73
C VAL A 205 -1.45 3.05 -9.07
N ARG A 206 -1.36 1.73 -9.31
CA ARG A 206 -0.82 1.18 -10.57
C ARG A 206 -1.68 1.52 -11.79
N ALA A 207 -3.00 1.56 -11.63
CA ALA A 207 -3.92 1.92 -12.70
C ALA A 207 -3.89 3.42 -13.04
N TYR A 208 -3.43 4.27 -12.12
CA TYR A 208 -3.43 5.71 -12.30
C TYR A 208 -2.52 6.16 -13.46
N SER A 209 -3.01 7.13 -14.23
CA SER A 209 -2.43 7.51 -15.52
C SER A 209 -1.48 8.69 -15.45
N ARG A 210 -1.60 9.55 -14.44
CA ARG A 210 -0.80 10.77 -14.26
C ARG A 210 0.25 10.55 -13.18
N ARG A 211 1.28 11.39 -13.12
CA ARG A 211 2.26 11.37 -12.02
C ARG A 211 1.55 11.57 -10.69
N ILE A 212 1.98 10.85 -9.66
CA ILE A 212 1.51 11.02 -8.28
C ILE A 212 2.47 11.98 -7.57
N THR A 213 1.96 13.10 -7.04
CA THR A 213 2.80 14.15 -6.45
C THR A 213 2.87 14.12 -4.93
N SER A 214 2.16 13.19 -4.26
CA SER A 214 2.15 13.06 -2.80
C SER A 214 1.96 11.60 -2.38
N GLY A 215 2.22 11.29 -1.11
CA GLY A 215 1.96 9.97 -0.55
C GLY A 215 0.48 9.59 -0.63
N VAL A 216 0.19 8.29 -0.54
CA VAL A 216 -1.16 7.75 -0.50
C VAL A 216 -1.38 7.06 0.84
N GLU A 217 -2.41 7.47 1.56
CA GLU A 217 -2.76 6.90 2.85
C GLU A 217 -3.94 5.95 2.69
N LEU A 218 -3.83 4.78 3.31
CA LEU A 218 -4.95 3.90 3.58
C LEU A 218 -5.45 4.19 5.00
N ILE A 219 -6.64 4.77 5.10
CA ILE A 219 -7.29 5.02 6.39
C ILE A 219 -8.42 4.01 6.57
N VAL A 220 -8.37 3.25 7.67
CA VAL A 220 -9.37 2.25 8.04
C VAL A 220 -10.00 2.66 9.35
N LEU A 221 -11.34 2.74 9.38
CA LEU A 221 -12.07 3.09 10.58
C LEU A 221 -13.25 2.16 10.89
N SER A 222 -13.56 2.08 12.17
CA SER A 222 -14.80 1.52 12.74
C SER A 222 -15.30 2.49 13.80
N ASN A 223 -16.57 2.86 13.72
CA ASN A 223 -17.23 3.68 14.75
C ASN A 223 -18.13 2.85 15.68
N SER A 224 -17.89 1.54 15.78
CA SER A 224 -18.66 0.64 16.65
C SER A 224 -18.55 1.05 18.12
N ASN A 225 -19.65 0.94 18.88
CA ASN A 225 -19.65 1.16 20.33
C ASN A 225 -18.82 0.11 21.09
N LYS A 226 -18.49 -1.02 20.46
CA LYS A 226 -17.66 -2.09 21.05
C LYS A 226 -16.17 -1.89 20.78
N GLU A 227 -15.82 -1.35 19.62
CA GLU A 227 -14.44 -1.18 19.15
C GLU A 227 -14.38 0.03 18.21
N GLN A 228 -13.85 1.14 18.71
CA GLN A 228 -13.50 2.29 17.89
C GLN A 228 -12.08 2.08 17.35
N LEU A 229 -11.95 2.10 16.03
CA LEU A 229 -10.68 1.92 15.34
C LEU A 229 -10.47 3.11 14.40
N LEU A 230 -9.26 3.66 14.42
CA LEU A 230 -8.71 4.49 13.37
C LEU A 230 -7.28 4.02 13.14
N ALA A 231 -7.04 3.38 12.01
CA ALA A 231 -5.72 2.93 11.59
C ALA A 231 -5.35 3.63 10.29
N THR A 232 -4.18 4.24 10.25
CA THR A 232 -3.62 4.88 9.06
C THR A 232 -2.35 4.14 8.67
N GLN A 233 -2.25 3.75 7.40
CA GLN A 233 -1.02 3.24 6.81
C GLN A 233 -0.64 4.15 5.66
N GLU A 234 0.64 4.49 5.54
CA GLU A 234 1.13 5.40 4.52
C GLU A 234 1.93 4.63 3.45
N LEU A 235 1.62 4.92 2.20
CA LEU A 235 2.43 4.60 1.04
C LEU A 235 3.15 5.89 0.62
N SER A 236 4.45 5.99 0.91
CA SER A 236 5.21 7.21 0.63
C SER A 236 5.16 7.58 -0.86
N GLN A 237 5.31 8.87 -1.18
CA GLN A 237 5.24 9.36 -2.56
C GLN A 237 6.18 8.61 -3.52
N PRO A 238 7.45 8.31 -3.17
CA PRO A 238 8.34 7.58 -4.07
C PRO A 238 7.84 6.16 -4.36
N ILE A 239 7.26 5.47 -3.37
CA ILE A 239 6.69 4.13 -3.57
C ILE A 239 5.45 4.20 -4.46
N ALA A 240 4.56 5.16 -4.21
CA ALA A 240 3.35 5.32 -5.01
C ALA A 240 3.68 5.61 -6.49
N GLU A 241 4.61 6.53 -6.74
CA GLU A 241 5.05 6.87 -8.09
C GLU A 241 5.81 5.74 -8.77
N TRP A 242 6.67 5.03 -8.02
CA TRP A 242 7.36 3.85 -8.53
C TRP A 242 6.36 2.75 -8.91
N LEU A 243 5.41 2.41 -8.04
CA LEU A 243 4.35 1.43 -8.33
C LEU A 243 3.57 1.83 -9.58
N ARG A 244 3.16 3.11 -9.70
CA ARG A 244 2.51 3.62 -10.92
C ARG A 244 3.38 3.38 -12.16
N SER A 245 4.68 3.67 -12.08
CA SER A 245 5.62 3.51 -13.19
C SER A 245 5.73 2.05 -13.68
N THR A 246 5.53 1.06 -12.80
CA THR A 246 5.54 -0.38 -13.16
C THR A 246 4.48 -0.73 -14.18
N ASN A 247 3.40 0.04 -14.29
CA ASN A 247 2.37 -0.18 -15.29
C ASN A 247 2.55 0.69 -16.54
N LYS A 248 3.45 1.68 -16.54
CA LYS A 248 3.60 2.66 -17.63
C LYS A 248 4.87 2.48 -18.44
N ILE A 249 5.97 2.11 -17.79
CA ILE A 249 7.26 1.89 -18.44
C ILE A 249 7.32 0.41 -18.90
N PRO A 250 7.47 0.12 -20.20
CA PRO A 250 7.41 -1.25 -20.73
C PRO A 250 8.38 -2.22 -20.03
N GLU A 251 9.63 -1.81 -19.81
CA GLU A 251 10.66 -2.62 -19.14
C GLU A 251 10.24 -2.98 -17.70
N ARG A 252 9.72 -2.01 -16.94
CA ARG A 252 9.23 -2.25 -15.58
C ARG A 252 7.97 -3.11 -15.55
N ARG A 253 7.12 -2.99 -16.58
CA ARG A 253 5.90 -3.79 -16.72
C ARG A 253 6.22 -5.27 -16.92
N ALA A 254 7.24 -5.57 -17.72
CA ALA A 254 7.71 -6.94 -17.91
C ALA A 254 8.21 -7.56 -16.60
N GLY A 255 9.03 -6.81 -15.83
CA GLY A 255 9.55 -7.30 -14.55
C GLY A 255 8.53 -7.38 -13.41
N TYR A 256 7.40 -6.67 -13.50
CA TYR A 256 6.44 -6.57 -12.40
C TYR A 256 5.82 -7.93 -12.02
N GLN A 257 5.48 -8.76 -13.01
CA GLN A 257 4.90 -10.08 -12.72
C GLN A 257 5.92 -11.00 -12.04
N ALA A 258 7.19 -10.96 -12.48
CA ALA A 258 8.26 -11.67 -11.81
C ALA A 258 8.41 -11.19 -10.35
N LEU A 259 8.34 -9.88 -10.11
CA LEU A 259 8.38 -9.33 -8.76
C LEU A 259 7.21 -9.85 -7.92
N VAL A 260 5.98 -9.84 -8.45
CA VAL A 260 4.81 -10.37 -7.73
C VAL A 260 5.04 -11.82 -7.30
N VAL A 261 5.54 -12.68 -8.18
CA VAL A 261 5.86 -14.09 -7.85
C VAL A 261 6.86 -14.18 -6.70
N THR A 262 7.87 -13.31 -6.67
CA THR A 262 8.85 -13.31 -5.56
C THR A 262 8.28 -13.01 -4.19
N GLN A 263 7.09 -12.38 -4.13
CA GLN A 263 6.48 -11.94 -2.88
C GLN A 263 5.49 -12.96 -2.31
N GLU A 264 5.12 -13.98 -3.10
CA GLU A 264 4.12 -14.98 -2.77
C GLU A 264 4.55 -15.88 -1.60
N THR A 265 3.60 -16.26 -0.76
CA THR A 265 3.77 -17.33 0.23
C THR A 265 2.67 -18.37 0.08
N LYS A 266 2.80 -19.50 0.80
CA LYS A 266 1.80 -20.58 0.79
C LYS A 266 0.38 -20.10 1.14
N GLN A 267 0.26 -19.01 1.90
CA GLN A 267 -1.02 -18.51 2.42
C GLN A 267 -1.46 -17.19 1.78
N VAL A 268 -0.54 -16.42 1.19
CA VAL A 268 -0.80 -15.05 0.73
C VAL A 268 -0.35 -14.89 -0.72
N PRO A 269 -1.28 -14.53 -1.64
CA PRO A 269 -0.91 -14.22 -3.03
C PRO A 269 0.13 -13.11 -3.13
N GLY A 270 1.03 -13.23 -4.10
CA GLY A 270 2.17 -12.32 -4.25
C GLY A 270 1.82 -10.83 -4.30
N GLU A 271 0.79 -10.43 -5.06
CA GLU A 271 0.42 -9.01 -5.20
C GLU A 271 -0.13 -8.44 -3.88
N ALA A 272 -0.86 -9.26 -3.12
CA ALA A 272 -1.37 -8.87 -1.80
C ALA A 272 -0.23 -8.68 -0.79
N PHE A 273 0.76 -9.57 -0.80
CA PHE A 273 1.92 -9.44 0.09
C PHE A 273 2.85 -8.30 -0.33
N LEU A 274 3.03 -8.08 -1.64
CA LEU A 274 3.72 -6.89 -2.17
C LEU A 274 3.06 -5.62 -1.64
N ALA A 275 1.72 -5.54 -1.66
CA ALA A 275 0.98 -4.41 -1.12
C ALA A 275 1.28 -4.21 0.38
N LYS A 276 1.17 -5.27 1.20
CA LYS A 276 1.50 -5.22 2.63
C LYS A 276 2.91 -4.69 2.88
N ARG A 277 3.92 -5.22 2.19
CA ARG A 277 5.33 -4.79 2.36
C ARG A 277 5.54 -3.35 1.89
N ALA A 278 4.89 -2.93 0.81
CA ALA A 278 4.99 -1.56 0.31
C ALA A 278 4.51 -0.52 1.34
N PHE A 279 3.49 -0.84 2.15
CA PHE A 279 3.03 0.02 3.25
C PHE A 279 3.89 -0.10 4.51
N SER A 280 4.24 -1.32 4.91
CA SER A 280 4.77 -1.56 6.26
C SER A 280 6.29 -1.65 6.32
N ARG A 281 6.93 -2.26 5.30
CA ARG A 281 8.36 -2.58 5.29
C ARG A 281 8.92 -2.55 3.86
N PRO A 282 9.08 -1.36 3.24
CA PRO A 282 9.49 -1.25 1.84
C PRO A 282 10.82 -1.97 1.53
N ALA A 283 11.81 -1.88 2.42
CA ALA A 283 13.10 -2.56 2.25
C ALA A 283 12.96 -4.09 2.06
N GLN A 284 11.95 -4.73 2.67
CA GLN A 284 11.72 -6.16 2.54
C GLN A 284 11.33 -6.56 1.11
N VAL A 285 10.78 -5.68 0.28
CA VAL A 285 10.46 -6.02 -1.12
C VAL A 285 11.71 -6.48 -1.87
N LEU A 286 12.81 -5.74 -1.70
CA LEU A 286 14.11 -6.09 -2.26
C LEU A 286 14.65 -7.39 -1.65
N GLU A 287 14.61 -7.51 -0.31
CA GLU A 287 15.16 -8.68 0.38
C GLU A 287 14.48 -9.99 -0.04
N PHE A 288 13.14 -9.98 -0.13
CA PHE A 288 12.34 -11.13 -0.56
C PHE A 288 12.54 -11.43 -2.05
N ALA A 289 12.66 -10.41 -2.90
CA ALA A 289 12.97 -10.63 -4.32
C ALA A 289 14.30 -11.37 -4.49
N ILE A 290 15.33 -10.93 -3.78
CA ILE A 290 16.66 -11.54 -3.81
C ILE A 290 16.65 -12.92 -3.15
N GLY A 291 15.94 -13.07 -2.03
CA GLY A 291 15.79 -14.36 -1.33
C GLY A 291 15.09 -15.40 -2.20
N HIS A 292 14.06 -14.99 -2.95
CA HIS A 292 13.37 -15.85 -3.91
C HIS A 292 14.31 -16.30 -5.02
N VAL A 293 15.05 -15.37 -5.66
CA VAL A 293 16.02 -15.73 -6.71
C VAL A 293 17.07 -16.71 -6.16
N LEU A 294 17.60 -16.48 -4.96
CA LEU A 294 18.52 -17.41 -4.31
C LEU A 294 17.90 -18.79 -4.06
N GLY A 295 16.65 -18.87 -3.58
CA GLY A 295 15.94 -20.13 -3.35
C GLY A 295 15.55 -20.88 -4.64
N ARG A 296 15.72 -20.27 -5.81
CA ARG A 296 15.56 -20.94 -7.12
C ARG A 296 16.86 -21.59 -7.62
N ILE A 297 17.98 -21.33 -6.95
CA ILE A 297 19.25 -21.98 -7.25
C ILE A 297 19.12 -23.48 -6.95
N SER A 298 19.46 -24.30 -7.92
CA SER A 298 19.39 -25.76 -7.83
C SER A 298 20.52 -26.40 -8.63
N ALA A 299 20.72 -27.71 -8.47
CA ALA A 299 21.75 -28.41 -9.23
C ALA A 299 21.55 -28.35 -10.76
N ALA A 300 20.32 -28.08 -11.23
CA ALA A 300 20.04 -27.90 -12.65
C ALA A 300 20.11 -26.43 -13.12
N VAL A 301 19.97 -25.47 -12.19
CA VAL A 301 19.88 -24.04 -12.50
C VAL A 301 20.62 -23.26 -11.42
N LEU A 302 21.88 -22.92 -11.65
CA LEU A 302 22.66 -22.12 -10.70
C LEU A 302 22.47 -20.61 -10.87
N VAL A 303 22.03 -20.17 -12.05
CA VAL A 303 21.71 -18.77 -12.33
C VAL A 303 20.28 -18.69 -12.86
N PRO A 304 19.31 -18.32 -12.01
CA PRO A 304 17.91 -18.24 -12.42
C PRO A 304 17.69 -17.12 -13.46
N ALA A 305 16.98 -17.43 -14.55
CA ALA A 305 16.68 -16.47 -15.62
C ALA A 305 15.86 -15.27 -15.12
N GLU A 306 15.13 -15.44 -14.01
CA GLU A 306 14.39 -14.39 -13.34
C GLU A 306 15.29 -13.23 -12.89
N ALA A 307 16.59 -13.45 -12.66
CA ALA A 307 17.51 -12.39 -12.27
C ALA A 307 17.57 -11.26 -13.31
N THR A 308 17.75 -11.61 -14.59
CA THR A 308 17.80 -10.64 -15.70
C THR A 308 16.46 -9.93 -15.91
N VAL A 309 15.35 -10.65 -15.72
CA VAL A 309 14.00 -10.07 -15.85
C VAL A 309 13.69 -9.08 -14.72
N LEU A 310 14.15 -9.36 -13.51
CA LEU A 310 13.93 -8.52 -12.32
C LEU A 310 14.86 -7.31 -12.27
N ALA A 311 16.04 -7.38 -12.89
CA ALA A 311 17.09 -6.40 -12.67
C ALA A 311 16.71 -4.95 -12.97
N PRO A 312 16.09 -4.61 -14.13
CA PRO A 312 15.65 -3.23 -14.38
C PRO A 312 14.71 -2.70 -13.30
N LEU A 313 13.86 -3.57 -12.78
CA LEU A 313 12.87 -3.23 -11.76
C LEU A 313 13.53 -3.05 -10.38
N LEU A 314 14.39 -3.97 -9.96
CA LEU A 314 15.06 -3.89 -8.65
C LEU A 314 16.05 -2.73 -8.57
N TYR A 315 16.80 -2.44 -9.64
CA TYR A 315 17.66 -1.25 -9.64
C TYR A 315 16.86 0.05 -9.57
N SER A 316 15.73 0.13 -10.28
CA SER A 316 14.84 1.29 -10.15
C SER A 316 14.25 1.42 -8.74
N TYR A 317 13.92 0.29 -8.09
CA TYR A 317 13.42 0.27 -6.71
C TYR A 317 14.47 0.77 -5.72
N CYS A 318 15.72 0.29 -5.84
CA CYS A 318 16.83 0.75 -5.01
C CYS A 318 17.00 2.28 -5.08
N ARG A 319 17.00 2.84 -6.30
CA ARG A 319 17.19 4.27 -6.53
C ARG A 319 16.00 5.11 -6.07
N GLU A 320 14.81 4.78 -6.57
CA GLU A 320 13.63 5.62 -6.42
C GLU A 320 12.95 5.43 -5.05
N VAL A 321 12.92 4.21 -4.53
CA VAL A 321 12.20 3.89 -3.29
C VAL A 321 13.13 3.84 -2.09
N LEU A 322 14.24 3.11 -2.20
CA LEU A 322 15.19 2.97 -1.08
C LEU A 322 16.17 4.15 -1.00
N THR A 323 16.08 5.12 -1.93
CA THR A 323 16.93 6.32 -1.95
C THR A 323 18.42 5.98 -1.94
N MET A 324 18.79 4.91 -2.64
CA MET A 324 20.18 4.50 -2.81
C MET A 324 20.81 5.37 -3.90
N ASP A 325 22.00 5.92 -3.64
CA ASP A 325 22.67 6.83 -4.57
C ASP A 325 22.95 6.15 -5.92
N ASP A 326 22.66 6.83 -7.02
CA ASP A 326 22.80 6.29 -8.38
C ASP A 326 24.24 5.84 -8.67
N LYS A 327 25.23 6.59 -8.19
CA LYS A 327 26.64 6.26 -8.37
C LYS A 327 27.00 5.02 -7.58
N ASP A 328 26.50 4.88 -6.36
CA ASP A 328 26.75 3.70 -5.54
C ASP A 328 26.06 2.44 -6.10
N VAL A 329 24.86 2.57 -6.67
CA VAL A 329 24.21 1.46 -7.39
C VAL A 329 25.04 1.03 -8.61
N GLU A 330 25.53 1.98 -9.42
CA GLU A 330 26.39 1.64 -10.57
C GLU A 330 27.74 1.04 -10.14
N ARG A 331 28.29 1.48 -9.01
CA ARG A 331 29.50 0.88 -8.44
C ARG A 331 29.31 -0.55 -7.97
N ILE A 332 28.18 -0.86 -7.35
CA ILE A 332 27.84 -2.24 -6.99
C ILE A 332 27.74 -3.11 -8.24
N LYS A 333 27.13 -2.62 -9.32
CA LYS A 333 27.05 -3.34 -10.60
C LYS A 333 28.43 -3.58 -11.21
N GLU A 334 29.31 -2.59 -11.19
CA GLU A 334 30.67 -2.69 -11.69
C GLU A 334 31.52 -3.65 -10.83
N LEU A 335 31.38 -3.61 -9.51
CA LEU A 335 31.98 -4.61 -8.61
C LEU A 335 31.44 -6.02 -8.92
N ALA A 336 30.14 -6.15 -9.13
CA ALA A 336 29.51 -7.43 -9.47
C ALA A 336 30.03 -8.02 -10.77
N LYS A 337 30.31 -7.20 -11.79
CA LYS A 337 30.95 -7.66 -13.05
C LYS A 337 32.35 -8.20 -12.82
N ARG A 338 33.17 -7.52 -12.00
CA ARG A 338 34.50 -8.02 -11.62
C ARG A 338 34.41 -9.34 -10.87
N LEU A 339 33.44 -9.46 -9.95
CA LEU A 339 33.20 -10.70 -9.23
C LEU A 339 32.71 -11.81 -10.14
N ALA A 340 31.77 -11.56 -11.05
CA ALA A 340 31.32 -12.54 -12.02
C ALA A 340 32.48 -13.01 -12.91
N ALA A 341 33.34 -12.10 -13.35
CA ALA A 341 34.54 -12.43 -14.11
C ALA A 341 35.56 -13.26 -13.30
N LEU A 342 35.65 -13.08 -11.99
CA LEU A 342 36.47 -13.89 -11.09
C LEU A 342 35.86 -15.28 -10.82
N LEU A 343 34.55 -15.31 -10.56
CA LEU A 343 33.81 -16.51 -10.19
C LEU A 343 33.57 -17.43 -11.40
N GLY A 344 33.46 -16.84 -12.60
CA GLY A 344 33.22 -17.53 -13.85
C GLY A 344 34.47 -17.83 -14.69
N GLN A 345 35.69 -17.63 -14.16
CA GLN A 345 36.93 -17.93 -14.90
C GLN A 345 37.02 -19.39 -15.34
N ASP A 346 36.45 -20.29 -14.56
CA ASP A 346 36.30 -21.68 -14.90
C ASP A 346 34.86 -22.14 -14.66
N SER A 347 34.54 -23.34 -15.15
CA SER A 347 33.23 -23.94 -14.94
C SER A 347 33.07 -24.54 -13.54
N ARG A 348 34.00 -24.36 -12.59
CA ARG A 348 33.87 -25.01 -11.29
C ARG A 348 32.88 -24.23 -10.42
N PRO A 349 31.96 -24.90 -9.72
CA PRO A 349 30.98 -24.23 -8.85
C PRO A 349 31.57 -23.73 -7.52
N GLY A 350 32.74 -24.26 -7.10
CA GLY A 350 33.37 -23.98 -5.80
C GLY A 350 33.56 -22.50 -5.45
N PRO A 351 34.14 -21.65 -6.34
CA PRO A 351 34.29 -20.22 -6.07
C PRO A 351 32.96 -19.51 -5.78
N PHE A 352 31.92 -19.84 -6.54
CA PHE A 352 30.58 -19.29 -6.35
C PHE A 352 29.95 -19.77 -5.04
N ARG A 353 30.10 -21.05 -4.70
CA ARG A 353 29.70 -21.61 -3.38
C ARG A 353 30.30 -20.81 -2.23
N ASP A 354 31.60 -20.55 -2.30
CA ASP A 354 32.32 -19.84 -1.24
C ASP A 354 31.86 -18.39 -1.11
N PHE A 355 31.52 -17.74 -2.24
CA PHE A 355 30.92 -16.41 -2.25
C PHE A 355 29.54 -16.38 -1.58
N ILE A 356 28.63 -17.30 -1.94
CA ILE A 356 27.30 -17.40 -1.32
C ILE A 356 27.42 -17.68 0.19
N ARG A 357 28.31 -18.60 0.58
CA ARG A 357 28.60 -18.88 2.00
C ARG A 357 29.06 -17.62 2.73
N ALA A 358 29.99 -16.86 2.14
CA ALA A 358 30.52 -15.65 2.75
C ALA A 358 29.47 -14.54 2.91
N ASN A 359 28.50 -14.46 2.01
CA ASN A 359 27.41 -13.49 2.07
C ASN A 359 26.18 -13.96 2.88
N SER A 360 26.18 -15.20 3.38
CA SER A 360 25.10 -15.71 4.23
C SER A 360 25.07 -15.00 5.60
N LYS A 361 23.98 -15.14 6.34
CA LYS A 361 23.86 -14.56 7.68
C LYS A 361 24.88 -15.21 8.62
N GLY A 362 25.84 -14.42 9.13
CA GLY A 362 26.97 -14.92 9.92
C GLY A 362 28.19 -15.33 9.10
N GLY A 363 28.13 -15.19 7.76
CA GLY A 363 29.27 -15.36 6.87
C GLY A 363 30.31 -14.24 7.01
N ASN A 364 31.54 -14.52 6.58
CA ASN A 364 32.66 -13.58 6.64
C ASN A 364 32.99 -12.99 5.26
N LEU A 365 32.07 -12.20 4.69
CA LEU A 365 32.25 -11.56 3.39
C LEU A 365 33.53 -10.69 3.34
N TYR A 366 33.85 -9.99 4.43
CA TYR A 366 35.07 -9.19 4.52
C TYR A 366 36.33 -10.05 4.39
N GLY A 367 36.41 -11.14 5.16
CA GLY A 367 37.53 -12.09 5.07
C GLY A 367 37.63 -12.73 3.69
N TRP A 368 36.49 -13.03 3.05
CA TRP A 368 36.44 -13.53 1.69
C TRP A 368 37.03 -12.53 0.69
N PHE A 369 36.62 -11.25 0.74
CA PHE A 369 37.20 -10.19 -0.11
C PHE A 369 38.69 -10.00 0.13
N ARG A 370 39.16 -10.08 1.39
CA ARG A 370 40.59 -9.99 1.70
C ARG A 370 41.38 -11.12 1.04
N SER A 371 40.86 -12.35 1.09
CA SER A 371 41.49 -13.50 0.41
C SER A 371 41.48 -13.32 -1.10
N LYS A 372 40.33 -12.95 -1.69
CA LYS A 372 40.19 -12.78 -3.14
C LYS A 372 40.91 -11.56 -3.68
N GLY A 373 41.13 -10.53 -2.87
CA GLY A 373 41.97 -9.40 -3.21
C GLY A 373 43.44 -9.81 -3.40
N VAL A 374 43.94 -10.78 -2.64
CA VAL A 374 45.29 -11.34 -2.84
C VAL A 374 45.32 -12.17 -4.12
N ASP A 375 44.35 -13.07 -4.33
CA ASP A 375 44.24 -13.86 -5.56
C ASP A 375 44.21 -12.94 -6.81
N TRP A 376 43.44 -11.85 -6.76
CA TRP A 376 43.32 -10.86 -7.84
C TRP A 376 44.63 -10.16 -8.21
N LEU A 377 45.58 -10.07 -7.27
CA LEU A 377 46.89 -9.46 -7.51
C LEU A 377 47.92 -10.48 -8.00
N LEU A 378 47.76 -11.76 -7.64
CA LEU A 378 48.75 -12.81 -7.93
C LEU A 378 48.45 -13.58 -9.24
N PHE A 379 47.20 -13.66 -9.66
CA PHE A 379 46.79 -14.45 -10.83
C PHE A 379 46.43 -13.60 -12.05
N PRO A 380 46.51 -14.15 -13.28
CA PRO A 380 46.09 -13.45 -14.49
C PRO A 380 44.65 -12.94 -14.38
N ARG A 381 44.45 -11.66 -14.69
CA ARG A 381 43.13 -11.01 -14.69
C ARG A 381 42.61 -10.90 -16.13
N PRO A 382 41.29 -10.90 -16.32
CA PRO A 382 40.72 -10.56 -17.62
C PRO A 382 41.16 -9.17 -18.07
N ASP A 383 41.46 -9.02 -19.37
CA ASP A 383 41.88 -7.75 -19.95
C ASP A 383 40.83 -6.65 -19.73
N GLY A 384 41.29 -5.44 -19.42
CA GLY A 384 40.42 -4.29 -19.17
C GLY A 384 39.78 -4.21 -17.78
N THR A 385 40.13 -5.12 -16.86
CA THR A 385 39.62 -5.08 -15.47
C THR A 385 40.47 -4.19 -14.54
N ALA A 386 39.82 -3.63 -13.51
CA ALA A 386 40.45 -2.73 -12.55
C ALA A 386 41.58 -3.42 -11.74
N PRO A 387 42.62 -2.68 -11.33
CA PRO A 387 43.79 -3.27 -10.68
C PRO A 387 43.50 -3.82 -9.27
N VAL A 388 42.43 -3.35 -8.64
CA VAL A 388 42.02 -3.72 -7.27
C VAL A 388 40.61 -4.31 -7.32
N LEU A 389 40.41 -5.48 -6.70
CA LEU A 389 39.11 -6.14 -6.65
C LEU A 389 38.08 -5.32 -5.88
N LEU A 390 38.44 -4.87 -4.68
CA LEU A 390 37.60 -4.09 -3.78
C LEU A 390 38.27 -2.73 -3.44
N PRO A 391 38.00 -1.68 -4.22
CA PRO A 391 38.39 -0.32 -3.90
C PRO A 391 37.90 0.12 -2.51
N VAL A 392 38.64 1.02 -1.82
CA VAL A 392 38.33 1.50 -0.46
C VAL A 392 36.90 2.01 -0.34
N GLN A 393 36.44 2.75 -1.34
CA GLN A 393 35.11 3.33 -1.30
C GLN A 393 34.00 2.26 -1.44
N ASP A 394 34.23 1.18 -2.19
CA ASP A 394 33.30 0.03 -2.29
C ASP A 394 33.29 -0.76 -0.96
N TYR A 395 34.46 -0.84 -0.30
CA TYR A 395 34.56 -1.40 1.05
C TYR A 395 33.71 -0.61 2.06
N ARG A 396 33.79 0.72 2.07
CA ARG A 396 32.97 1.55 2.96
C ARG A 396 31.48 1.31 2.76
N LEU A 397 31.05 1.24 1.49
CA LEU A 397 29.66 0.99 1.11
C LEU A 397 29.14 -0.36 1.64
N LEU A 398 29.97 -1.41 1.58
CA LEU A 398 29.58 -2.76 1.98
C LEU A 398 29.74 -3.04 3.47
N PHE A 399 30.60 -2.32 4.19
CA PHE A 399 31.01 -2.71 5.56
C PHE A 399 30.89 -1.63 6.63
N GLU A 400 30.86 -0.34 6.27
CA GLU A 400 30.86 0.76 7.25
C GLU A 400 29.54 1.56 7.27
N ASP A 401 28.69 1.41 6.25
CA ASP A 401 27.42 2.13 6.14
C ASP A 401 26.29 1.46 6.95
N GLU A 402 25.34 2.23 7.50
CA GLU A 402 24.17 1.69 8.21
C GLU A 402 23.29 0.79 7.31
N ARG A 403 23.29 1.05 6.00
CA ARG A 403 22.59 0.28 4.97
C ARG A 403 23.46 -0.82 4.36
N SER A 404 24.63 -1.11 4.92
CA SER A 404 25.58 -2.14 4.46
C SER A 404 24.90 -3.46 4.09
N TRP A 405 23.88 -3.87 4.85
CA TRP A 405 23.13 -5.10 4.54
C TRP A 405 22.36 -5.03 3.22
N SER A 406 21.67 -3.93 2.93
CA SER A 406 20.97 -3.73 1.65
C SER A 406 21.95 -3.72 0.47
N TRP A 407 23.10 -3.09 0.64
CA TRP A 407 24.17 -3.09 -0.36
C TRP A 407 24.74 -4.48 -0.62
N ARG A 408 24.97 -5.29 0.42
CA ARG A 408 25.42 -6.69 0.28
C ARG A 408 24.37 -7.57 -0.41
N ARG A 409 23.08 -7.35 -0.11
CA ARG A 409 22.01 -8.07 -0.80
C ARG A 409 21.98 -7.69 -2.28
N LEU A 410 22.02 -6.40 -2.59
CA LEU A 410 22.09 -5.90 -3.95
C LEU A 410 23.32 -6.44 -4.70
N LEU A 411 24.48 -6.54 -4.04
CA LEU A 411 25.69 -7.12 -4.61
C LEU A 411 25.49 -8.57 -5.04
N VAL A 412 24.90 -9.42 -4.19
CA VAL A 412 24.61 -10.82 -4.57
C VAL A 412 23.70 -10.89 -5.77
N PHE A 413 22.63 -10.09 -5.79
CA PHE A 413 21.73 -10.04 -6.93
C PHE A 413 22.45 -9.61 -8.21
N ALA A 414 23.25 -8.54 -8.14
CA ALA A 414 24.02 -8.04 -9.27
C ALA A 414 25.06 -9.05 -9.78
N VAL A 415 25.65 -9.87 -8.89
CA VAL A 415 26.57 -10.95 -9.29
C VAL A 415 25.83 -12.05 -10.05
N LEU A 416 24.62 -12.43 -9.61
CA LEU A 416 23.79 -13.41 -10.33
C LEU A 416 23.40 -12.89 -11.72
N GLU A 417 22.99 -11.64 -11.82
CA GLU A 417 22.71 -10.98 -13.10
C GLU A 417 23.95 -11.00 -14.01
N ALA A 418 25.12 -10.57 -13.51
CA ALA A 418 26.35 -10.51 -14.30
C ALA A 418 26.84 -11.91 -14.73
N LEU A 419 26.66 -12.95 -13.92
CA LEU A 419 26.93 -14.34 -14.31
C LEU A 419 25.95 -14.83 -15.39
N ALA A 420 24.68 -14.42 -15.32
CA ALA A 420 23.67 -14.74 -16.34
C ALA A 420 24.04 -14.10 -17.69
N GLU A 421 24.39 -12.82 -17.67
CA GLU A 421 24.81 -12.07 -18.86
C GLU A 421 26.08 -12.66 -19.50
N ALA A 422 27.01 -13.17 -18.67
CA ALA A 422 28.22 -13.84 -19.12
C ALA A 422 27.96 -15.26 -19.65
N GLY A 423 26.74 -15.80 -19.54
CA GLY A 423 26.41 -17.16 -19.95
C GLY A 423 27.16 -18.22 -19.14
N TRP A 424 27.43 -17.96 -17.85
CA TRP A 424 28.19 -18.88 -17.02
C TRP A 424 27.41 -20.18 -16.77
N GLU A 425 27.96 -21.30 -17.23
CA GLU A 425 27.42 -22.65 -17.05
C GLU A 425 28.37 -23.50 -16.20
N PRO A 426 28.11 -23.63 -14.89
CA PRO A 426 28.93 -24.43 -13.99
C PRO A 426 28.82 -25.94 -14.28
N LYS A 427 29.97 -26.61 -14.24
CA LYS A 427 30.19 -28.05 -14.35
C LYS A 427 30.88 -28.54 -13.08
N GLY A 428 30.10 -29.01 -12.11
CA GLY A 428 30.60 -29.67 -10.91
C GLY A 428 29.81 -30.92 -10.55
N SER A 429 30.21 -31.58 -9.47
CA SER A 429 29.52 -32.78 -9.01
C SER A 429 28.12 -32.44 -8.47
N GLN A 430 27.20 -33.42 -8.45
CA GLN A 430 25.88 -33.21 -7.86
C GLN A 430 25.96 -32.79 -6.38
N GLU A 431 26.95 -33.29 -5.65
CA GLU A 431 27.18 -32.92 -4.24
C GLU A 431 27.57 -31.44 -4.11
N GLU A 432 28.53 -30.95 -4.92
CA GLU A 432 28.94 -29.54 -4.90
C GLU A 432 27.78 -28.60 -5.26
N LEU A 433 26.97 -29.01 -6.22
CA LEU A 433 25.81 -28.24 -6.67
C LEU A 433 24.68 -28.25 -5.62
N GLN A 434 24.50 -29.36 -4.91
CA GLN A 434 23.53 -29.46 -3.81
C GLN A 434 23.98 -28.61 -2.60
N GLU A 435 25.26 -28.59 -2.26
CA GLU A 435 25.79 -27.71 -1.21
C GLU A 435 25.52 -26.22 -1.51
N ILE A 436 25.65 -25.80 -2.77
CA ILE A 436 25.32 -24.43 -3.18
C ILE A 436 23.85 -24.13 -2.94
N LYS A 437 22.96 -25.06 -3.33
CA LYS A 437 21.53 -24.91 -3.09
C LYS A 437 21.25 -24.76 -1.60
N ASP A 438 21.80 -25.61 -0.74
CA ASP A 438 21.56 -25.55 0.71
C ASP A 438 22.04 -24.22 1.31
N LEU A 439 23.17 -23.69 0.82
CA LEU A 439 23.68 -22.38 1.21
C LEU A 439 22.80 -21.23 0.70
N ALA A 440 22.31 -21.32 -0.54
CA ALA A 440 21.43 -20.32 -1.13
C ALA A 440 20.06 -20.29 -0.43
N ASP A 441 19.53 -21.47 -0.08
CA ASP A 441 18.32 -21.63 0.73
C ASP A 441 18.52 -21.04 2.13
N ALA A 442 19.66 -21.27 2.78
CA ALA A 442 19.97 -20.64 4.06
C ALA A 442 20.13 -19.11 3.97
N ALA A 443 20.68 -18.61 2.85
CA ALA A 443 20.82 -17.18 2.59
C ALA A 443 19.50 -16.50 2.15
N GLY A 444 18.55 -17.27 1.62
CA GLY A 444 17.21 -16.82 1.24
C GLY A 444 16.15 -17.00 2.32
N GLY A 445 16.27 -18.03 3.17
CA GLY A 445 15.22 -18.60 4.00
C GLY A 445 15.03 -18.00 5.40
N GLY A 446 15.68 -16.89 5.74
CA GLY A 446 15.53 -16.25 7.05
C GLY A 446 14.19 -15.52 7.30
N GLN A 447 13.13 -15.81 6.53
CA GLN A 447 11.98 -14.92 6.37
C GLN A 447 10.60 -15.61 6.41
N GLU A 448 10.46 -16.72 7.14
CA GLU A 448 9.12 -17.10 7.64
C GLU A 448 8.73 -16.16 8.78
N GLU A 449 8.19 -14.98 8.45
CA GLU A 449 7.37 -14.25 9.41
C GLU A 449 6.14 -15.11 9.71
N GLY A 450 6.09 -15.65 10.92
CA GLY A 450 4.88 -16.22 11.49
C GLY A 450 3.73 -15.25 11.26
N ALA A 451 2.72 -15.71 10.55
CA ALA A 451 1.47 -14.99 10.37
C ALA A 451 0.71 -14.97 11.70
N GLU A 452 1.18 -14.19 12.66
CA GLU A 452 0.37 -13.79 13.81
C GLU A 452 -0.58 -12.68 13.37
N GLN A 453 -1.85 -12.89 13.72
CA GLN A 453 -3.08 -12.31 13.16
C GLN A 453 -3.32 -10.86 13.55
#